data_AF-A0A378FSD1-F1
#
_entry.id   AF-A0A378FSD1-F1
#
_cell.length_a   1.000
_cell.length_b   1.000
_cell.length_c   1.000
_cell.angle_alpha   90.00
_cell.angle_beta   90.00
_cell.angle_gamma   90.00
#
_symmetry.space_group_name_H-M   'P 1'
#
loop_
_entity.id
_entity.type
_entity.pdbx_description
1 polymer ?
#
loop_
_entity_poly.entity_id
_entity_poly.type
_entity_poly.pdbx_seq_one_letter_code
_entity_poly.pdbx_strand_id
1 'polypeptide(L)'
;MRTAAGDPWQYEYSPETFCFTEPEFALEICEAVADVWQPCAERPMIVNLPATVEVNTPNVYADQIEYFCRHFSRRSEVCISVHPHNDRGTGVASAELAVMAGAIG
;
A
#
# COMPACT_ATOMS: atom_id res chain seq x y z
N MET A 1 1.22 -15.61 18.09
CA MET A 1 1.41 -14.42 18.94
C MET A 1 0.08 -14.14 19.64
N ARG A 2 -0.03 -14.36 20.96
CA ARG A 2 -1.27 -14.05 21.71
C ARG A 2 -1.22 -12.56 22.08
N THR A 3 -2.11 -11.76 21.53
CA THR A 3 -2.22 -10.33 21.83
C THR A 3 -2.84 -10.13 23.21
N ALA A 4 -2.33 -9.15 23.95
CA ALA A 4 -2.87 -8.75 25.24
C ALA A 4 -4.32 -8.25 25.05
N ALA A 5 -5.24 -8.76 25.86
CA ALA A 5 -6.63 -8.34 25.85
C ALA A 5 -6.73 -6.90 26.39
N GLY A 6 -7.16 -5.93 25.56
CA GLY A 6 -7.49 -4.60 26.05
C GLY A 6 -7.52 -3.48 24.99
N ASP A 7 -6.51 -3.42 24.11
CA ASP A 7 -6.36 -2.28 23.19
C ASP A 7 -6.60 -2.69 21.73
N PRO A 8 -7.35 -1.88 20.94
CA PRO A 8 -7.56 -2.14 19.52
C PRO A 8 -6.28 -1.78 18.72
N TRP A 9 -5.35 -2.73 18.63
CA TRP A 9 -4.15 -2.59 17.80
C TRP A 9 -4.49 -2.73 16.31
N GLN A 10 -4.11 -1.73 15.53
CA GLN A 10 -4.10 -1.76 14.06
C GLN A 10 -2.65 -1.75 13.57
N TYR A 11 -2.35 -2.52 12.53
CA TYR A 11 -1.01 -2.60 11.96
C TYR A 11 -0.98 -2.01 10.56
N GLU A 12 0.15 -1.39 10.27
CA GLU A 12 0.54 -0.93 8.95
C GLU A 12 1.77 -1.71 8.51
N TYR A 13 1.76 -2.16 7.26
CA TYR A 13 2.92 -2.72 6.59
C TYR A 13 3.28 -1.86 5.38
N SER A 14 4.58 -1.59 5.23
CA SER A 14 5.12 -0.91 4.06
C SER A 14 6.19 -1.78 3.40
N PRO A 15 6.02 -2.19 2.13
CA PRO A 15 7.15 -2.61 1.31
C PRO A 15 8.01 -1.38 1.00
N GLU A 16 8.99 -1.10 1.86
CA GLU A 16 9.89 0.04 1.69
C GLU A 16 10.62 -0.08 0.34
N THR A 17 10.77 1.03 -0.38
CA THR A 17 11.19 1.09 -1.80
C THR A 17 10.20 0.49 -2.82
N PHE A 18 8.90 0.44 -2.52
CA PHE A 18 7.85 -0.03 -3.42
C PHE A 18 7.98 0.47 -4.87
N CYS A 19 8.23 1.75 -5.08
CA CYS A 19 8.40 2.34 -6.41
C CYS A 19 9.53 1.72 -7.27
N PHE A 20 10.48 1.02 -6.65
CA PHE A 20 11.58 0.30 -7.30
C PHE A 20 11.38 -1.21 -7.33
N THR A 21 10.40 -1.72 -6.62
CA THR A 21 10.17 -3.16 -6.46
C THR A 21 9.32 -3.68 -7.62
N GLU A 22 9.61 -4.88 -8.11
CA GLU A 22 8.76 -5.55 -9.08
C GLU A 22 7.32 -5.67 -8.54
N PRO A 23 6.28 -5.23 -9.28
CA PRO A 23 4.91 -5.18 -8.78
C PRO A 23 4.41 -6.53 -8.25
N GLU A 24 4.78 -7.63 -8.90
CA GLU A 24 4.44 -9.00 -8.51
C GLU A 24 5.05 -9.38 -7.16
N PHE A 25 6.30 -8.99 -6.92
CA PHE A 25 7.00 -9.29 -5.67
C PHE A 25 6.47 -8.42 -4.51
N ALA A 26 6.22 -7.14 -4.77
CA ALA A 26 5.58 -6.26 -3.78
C ALA A 26 4.20 -6.80 -3.37
N LEU A 27 3.43 -7.30 -4.34
CA LEU A 27 2.14 -7.95 -4.10
C LEU A 27 2.30 -9.23 -3.25
N GLU A 28 3.19 -10.14 -3.66
CA GLU A 28 3.47 -11.41 -2.97
C GLU A 28 3.80 -11.19 -1.49
N ILE A 29 4.70 -10.26 -1.19
CA ILE A 29 5.09 -9.98 0.19
C ILE A 29 3.92 -9.41 1.00
N CYS A 30 3.15 -8.48 0.43
CA CYS A 30 2.01 -7.90 1.15
C CYS A 30 0.90 -8.94 1.41
N GLU A 31 0.68 -9.87 0.48
CA GLU A 31 -0.22 -11.02 0.65
C GLU A 31 0.27 -11.93 1.78
N ALA A 32 1.56 -12.26 1.81
CA ALA A 32 2.15 -13.06 2.87
C ALA A 32 2.01 -12.40 4.25
N VAL A 33 2.14 -11.07 4.32
CA VAL A 33 1.89 -10.32 5.57
C VAL A 33 0.41 -10.36 5.95
N ALA A 34 -0.51 -10.22 4.98
CA ALA A 34 -1.94 -10.36 5.23
C ALA A 34 -2.32 -11.77 5.71
N ASP A 35 -1.66 -12.81 5.20
CA ASP A 35 -1.85 -14.20 5.66
C ASP A 35 -1.41 -14.40 7.12
N VAL A 36 -0.40 -13.67 7.59
CA VAL A 36 0.00 -13.72 8.99
C VAL A 36 -0.95 -12.89 9.86
N TRP A 37 -1.30 -11.68 9.40
CA TRP A 37 -2.11 -10.74 10.17
C TRP A 37 -3.59 -11.15 10.25
N GLN A 38 -4.11 -11.76 9.19
CA GLN A 38 -5.51 -12.12 8.98
C GLN A 38 -6.43 -10.89 9.21
N PRO A 39 -6.37 -9.88 8.31
CA PRO A 39 -7.27 -8.73 8.40
C PRO A 39 -8.72 -9.16 8.24
N CYS A 40 -9.63 -8.28 8.66
CA CYS A 40 -11.06 -8.43 8.40
C CYS A 40 -11.72 -7.05 8.36
N ALA A 41 -12.99 -6.99 7.99
CA ALA A 41 -13.74 -5.72 7.91
C ALA A 41 -13.77 -4.92 9.22
N GLU A 42 -13.71 -5.60 10.38
CA GLU A 42 -13.71 -4.98 11.71
C GLU A 42 -12.32 -4.49 12.14
N ARG A 43 -11.27 -5.01 11.50
CA ARG A 43 -9.86 -4.72 11.81
C ARG A 43 -9.03 -4.76 10.51
N PRO A 44 -9.17 -3.74 9.65
CA PRO A 44 -8.47 -3.72 8.38
C PRO A 44 -6.96 -3.54 8.59
N MET A 45 -6.16 -4.13 7.71
CA MET A 45 -4.71 -3.87 7.65
C MET A 45 -4.45 -2.65 6.79
N ILE A 46 -3.48 -1.81 7.16
CA ILE A 46 -2.99 -0.75 6.26
C ILE A 46 -1.81 -1.31 5.47
N VAL A 47 -1.88 -1.22 4.15
CA VAL A 47 -0.73 -1.43 3.27
C VAL A 47 -0.34 -0.07 2.74
N ASN A 48 0.78 0.47 3.21
CA ASN A 48 1.30 1.76 2.79
C ASN A 48 2.34 1.55 1.68
N LEU A 49 2.11 2.11 0.49
CA LEU A 49 2.93 1.91 -0.70
C LEU A 49 3.77 3.16 -0.98
N PRO A 50 5.01 3.28 -0.45
CA PRO A 50 5.78 4.52 -0.56
C PRO A 50 6.44 4.68 -1.93
N ALA A 51 6.46 5.91 -2.45
CA ALA A 51 7.48 6.32 -3.41
C ALA A 51 8.69 6.85 -2.61
N THR A 52 9.45 5.94 -1.97
CA THR A 52 10.57 6.27 -1.07
C THR A 52 11.57 7.24 -1.69
N VAL A 53 11.82 7.10 -2.99
CA VAL A 53 12.41 8.13 -3.83
C VAL A 53 11.55 8.20 -5.08
N GLU A 54 11.07 9.39 -5.42
CA GLU A 54 10.28 9.58 -6.64
C GLU A 54 11.19 9.40 -7.88
N VAL A 55 11.02 8.30 -8.64
CA VAL A 55 11.92 7.96 -9.77
C VAL A 55 11.30 7.99 -11.15
N ASN A 56 9.97 8.00 -11.22
CA ASN A 56 9.23 8.06 -12.47
C ASN A 56 8.25 9.23 -12.48
N THR A 57 7.50 9.39 -13.57
CA THR A 57 6.40 10.34 -13.63
C THR A 57 5.19 9.83 -12.82
N PRO A 58 4.32 10.72 -12.34
CA PRO A 58 3.18 10.38 -11.49
C PRO A 58 2.26 9.28 -12.04
N ASN A 59 2.06 9.25 -13.36
CA ASN A 59 1.21 8.25 -14.00
C ASN A 59 1.77 6.83 -13.88
N VAL A 60 3.10 6.66 -13.88
CA VAL A 60 3.73 5.33 -13.72
C VAL A 60 3.52 4.82 -12.30
N TYR A 61 3.63 5.70 -11.30
CA TYR A 61 3.30 5.34 -9.92
C TYR A 61 1.82 4.99 -9.77
N ALA A 62 0.92 5.77 -10.40
CA ALA A 62 -0.51 5.46 -10.40
C ALA A 62 -0.82 4.10 -11.04
N ASP A 63 -0.13 3.71 -12.13
CA ASP A 63 -0.28 2.39 -12.76
C ASP A 63 0.14 1.27 -11.78
N GLN A 64 1.22 1.46 -11.01
CA GLN A 64 1.64 0.51 -9.97
C GLN A 64 0.57 0.37 -8.87
N ILE A 65 -0.03 1.49 -8.44
CA ILE A 65 -1.11 1.50 -7.44
C ILE A 65 -2.37 0.81 -7.98
N GLU A 66 -2.76 1.09 -9.22
CA GLU A 66 -3.92 0.45 -9.86
C GLU A 66 -3.72 -1.06 -9.98
N TYR A 67 -2.52 -1.47 -10.42
CA TYR A 67 -2.13 -2.87 -10.48
C TYR A 67 -2.27 -3.52 -9.10
N PHE A 68 -1.67 -2.93 -8.06
CA PHE A 68 -1.73 -3.47 -6.71
C PHE A 68 -3.18 -3.59 -6.22
N CYS A 69 -3.99 -2.53 -6.39
CA CYS A 69 -5.39 -2.51 -5.95
C CYS A 69 -6.25 -3.56 -6.66
N ARG A 70 -5.97 -3.87 -7.93
CA ARG A 70 -6.70 -4.89 -8.71
C ARG A 70 -6.33 -6.32 -8.36
N HIS A 71 -5.09 -6.55 -7.93
CA HIS A 71 -4.57 -7.90 -7.74
C HIS A 71 -4.48 -8.34 -6.27
N PHE A 72 -4.58 -7.42 -5.32
CA PHE A 72 -4.63 -7.77 -3.90
C PHE A 72 -5.90 -8.55 -3.55
N SER A 73 -5.73 -9.79 -3.12
CA SER A 73 -6.77 -10.81 -2.97
C SER A 73 -7.83 -10.44 -1.94
N ARG A 74 -7.43 -9.73 -0.88
CA ARG A 74 -8.30 -9.30 0.23
C ARG A 74 -8.61 -7.80 0.20
N ARG A 75 -8.84 -7.25 -0.98
CA ARG A 75 -9.00 -5.79 -1.19
C ARG A 75 -9.99 -5.11 -0.25
N SER A 76 -11.07 -5.78 0.17
CA SER A 76 -12.08 -5.24 1.10
C SER A 76 -11.64 -5.23 2.57
N GLU A 77 -10.55 -5.92 2.90
CA GLU A 77 -10.04 -6.07 4.26
C GLU A 77 -8.77 -5.24 4.49
N VAL A 78 -8.34 -4.47 3.47
CA VAL A 78 -7.16 -3.62 3.54
C VAL A 78 -7.45 -2.17 3.16
N CYS A 79 -6.75 -1.26 3.83
CA CYS A 79 -6.62 0.13 3.45
C CYS A 79 -5.33 0.30 2.66
N ILE A 80 -5.41 0.74 1.40
CA ILE A 80 -4.23 0.96 0.55
C ILE A 80 -3.84 2.44 0.66
N SER A 81 -2.86 2.72 1.50
CA SER A 81 -2.31 4.05 1.72
C SER A 81 -1.15 4.34 0.76
N VAL A 82 -0.92 5.62 0.46
CA VAL A 82 0.18 6.08 -0.39
C VAL A 82 1.04 7.09 0.34
N HIS A 83 2.35 6.98 0.11
CA HIS A 83 3.35 7.88 0.70
C HIS A 83 4.31 8.34 -0.40
N PRO A 84 3.87 9.29 -1.26
CA PRO A 84 4.75 9.83 -2.29
C PRO A 84 5.71 10.86 -1.70
N HIS A 85 7.02 10.66 -1.90
CA HIS A 85 8.00 11.75 -1.76
C HIS A 85 7.92 12.70 -2.96
N ASN A 86 8.81 13.70 -3.00
CA ASN A 86 8.75 14.81 -3.96
C ASN A 86 10.09 15.06 -4.66
N ASP A 87 10.91 14.02 -4.84
CA ASP A 87 12.27 14.13 -5.40
C ASP A 87 12.27 14.67 -6.86
N ARG A 88 11.20 14.43 -7.62
CA ARG A 88 11.01 14.94 -9.00
C ARG A 88 10.02 16.10 -9.05
N GLY A 89 9.58 16.59 -7.90
CA GLY A 89 8.67 17.73 -7.78
C GLY A 89 7.21 17.40 -8.12
N THR A 90 6.84 16.11 -8.15
CA THR A 90 5.50 15.68 -8.56
C THR A 90 4.73 14.87 -7.51
N GLY A 91 5.14 14.93 -6.24
CA GLY A 91 4.53 14.15 -5.15
C GLY A 91 3.03 14.38 -4.97
N VAL A 92 2.55 15.62 -5.16
CA VAL A 92 1.11 15.94 -5.13
C VAL A 92 0.37 15.25 -6.29
N ALA A 93 0.91 15.35 -7.51
CA ALA A 93 0.32 14.70 -8.67
C ALA A 93 0.33 13.16 -8.51
N SER A 94 1.40 12.61 -7.94
CA SER A 94 1.51 11.18 -7.62
C SER A 94 0.42 10.76 -6.62
N ALA A 95 0.16 11.55 -5.57
CA ALA A 95 -0.91 11.30 -4.62
C ALA A 95 -2.31 11.35 -5.27
N GLU A 96 -2.59 12.41 -6.03
CA GLU A 96 -3.90 12.60 -6.67
C GLU A 96 -4.22 11.47 -7.66
N LEU A 97 -3.27 11.12 -8.53
CA LEU A 97 -3.46 10.02 -9.48
C LEU A 97 -3.58 8.67 -8.79
N ALA A 98 -2.85 8.44 -7.70
CA ALA A 98 -2.95 7.19 -6.94
C ALA A 98 -4.33 7.02 -6.27
N VAL A 99 -4.95 8.11 -5.79
CA VAL A 99 -6.33 8.08 -5.30
C VAL A 99 -7.29 7.69 -6.43
N MET A 100 -7.12 8.22 -7.65
CA MET A 100 -7.92 7.79 -8.80
C MET A 100 -7.69 6.32 -9.17
N ALA A 101 -6.47 5.82 -8.96
CA ALA A 101 -6.10 4.42 -9.17
C ALA A 101 -6.66 3.44 -8.12
N GLY A 102 -7.29 3.95 -7.05
CA GLY A 102 -7.99 3.14 -6.06
C GLY A 102 -7.32 3.05 -4.69
N ALA A 103 -6.28 3.84 -4.43
CA ALA A 103 -5.79 4.05 -3.06
C ALA A 103 -6.87 4.73 -2.21
N ILE A 104 -6.90 4.40 -0.92
CA ILE A 104 -7.82 4.98 0.07
C ILE A 104 -7.00 5.36 1.31
N GLY A 105 -7.17 6.60 1.77
CA GLY A 105 -6.48 7.14 2.95
C GLY A 105 -6.96 6.52 4.26
#